data_AF-A0A376NVC5-F1
#
_entry.id   AF-A0A376NVC5-F1
#
_cell.length_a   1.000
_cell.length_b   1.000
_cell.length_c   1.000
_cell.angle_alpha   90.00
_cell.angle_beta   90.00
_cell.angle_gamma   90.00
#
_symmetry.space_group_name_H-M   'P 1'
#
loop_
_entity.id
_entity.type
_entity.pdbx_description
1 polymer ?
#
loop_
_entity_poly.entity_id
_entity_poly.type
_entity_poly.pdbx_seq_one_letter_code
_entity_poly.pdbx_strand_id
1 'polypeptide(L)' 'MVTKVVPVRNVSVRELAPILRQMIDSAGSGNVVNYDPSNVIMLTGRASVVERLTEVIQRVDHAGIAPKR' A
#
# COMPACT_ATOMS: atom_id res chain seq x y z
N MET A 1 1.06 -11.47 13.89
CA MET A 1 0.30 -10.53 13.03
C MET A 1 0.77 -9.14 13.38
N VAL A 2 1.00 -8.28 12.39
CA VAL A 2 1.50 -6.91 12.60
C VAL A 2 0.61 -5.93 11.83
N THR A 3 0.59 -4.69 12.30
CA THR A 3 -0.09 -3.58 11.64
C THR A 3 0.92 -2.48 11.36
N LYS A 4 0.93 -1.97 10.13
CA LYS A 4 1.83 -0.89 9.68
C LYS A 4 1.00 0.19 8.99
N VAL A 5 1.27 1.44 9.33
CA VAL A 5 0.68 2.61 8.66
C VAL A 5 1.73 3.20 7.74
N VAL A 6 1.40 3.31 6.45
CA VAL A 6 2.30 3.76 5.39
C VAL A 6 1.72 5.03 4.78
N PRO A 7 2.37 6.19 4.95
CA PRO A 7 1.97 7.41 4.27
C PRO A 7 2.37 7.36 2.80
N VAL A 8 1.51 7.88 1.93
CA VAL A 8 1.75 8.02 0.48
C VAL A 8 1.76 9.52 0.17
N ARG A 9 2.71 10.01 -0.63
CA ARG A 9 2.92 11.46 -0.82
C ARG A 9 2.67 11.94 -2.23
N ASN A 10 3.05 11.15 -3.21
CA ASN A 10 3.10 11.56 -4.62
C ASN A 10 1.97 10.95 -5.45
N VAL A 11 1.34 9.88 -4.96
CA VAL A 11 0.20 9.22 -5.61
C VAL A 11 -1.01 9.12 -4.67
N SER A 12 -2.20 9.00 -5.24
CA SER A 12 -3.42 8.80 -4.45
C SER A 12 -3.50 7.36 -3.93
N VAL A 13 -3.81 7.19 -2.64
CA VAL A 13 -4.07 5.87 -2.06
C VAL A 13 -5.23 5.11 -2.73
N ARG A 14 -6.11 5.81 -3.45
CA ARG A 14 -7.21 5.19 -4.22
C ARG A 14 -6.70 4.42 -5.43
N GLU A 15 -5.64 4.90 -6.07
CA GLU A 15 -5.02 4.23 -7.23
C GLU A 15 -4.29 2.95 -6.80
N LEU A 16 -3.71 2.95 -5.60
CA LEU A 16 -2.97 1.82 -5.06
C LEU A 16 -3.87 0.74 -4.45
N ALA A 17 -5.04 1.10 -3.92
CA ALA A 17 -5.88 0.19 -3.15
C ALA A 17 -6.26 -1.12 -3.88
N PRO A 18 -6.69 -1.11 -5.16
CA PRO A 18 -7.03 -2.34 -5.88
C PRO A 18 -5.83 -3.30 -6.00
N ILE A 19 -4.64 -2.76 -6.29
CA ILE A 19 -3.41 -3.53 -6.49
C ILE A 19 -3.00 -4.19 -5.17
N LEU A 20 -2.99 -3.43 -4.08
CA LEU A 20 -2.62 -3.93 -2.77
C LEU A 20 -3.63 -4.96 -2.25
N ARG A 21 -4.93 -4.78 -2.56
CA ARG A 21 -5.96 -5.74 -2.19
C ARG A 21 -5.74 -7.07 -2.90
N GLN A 22 -5.51 -7.07 -4.21
CA GLN A 22 -5.18 -8.29 -4.97
C GLN A 22 -3.94 -9.00 -4.42
N MET A 23 -2.91 -8.26 -4.02
CA MET A 23 -1.70 -8.82 -3.42
C MET A 23 -1.96 -9.44 -2.04
N ILE A 24 -2.81 -8.83 -1.20
CA ILE A 24 -3.23 -9.41 0.10
C ILE A 24 -4.09 -10.65 -0.10
N ASP A 25 -5.04 -10.61 -1.03
CA ASP A 25 -5.94 -11.72 -1.32
C ASP A 25 -5.14 -12.93 -1.83
N SER A 26 -4.15 -12.68 -2.70
CA SER A 26 -3.20 -13.72 -3.15
C SER A 26 -2.35 -14.30 -2.02
N ALA A 27 -2.09 -13.54 -0.97
CA ALA A 27 -1.38 -14.02 0.22
C ALA A 27 -2.30 -14.80 1.18
N GLY A 28 -3.62 -14.79 0.97
CA GLY A 28 -4.59 -15.58 1.74
C GLY A 28 -4.82 -15.14 3.19
N SER A 29 -4.20 -14.07 3.67
CA SER A 29 -4.46 -13.51 5.00
C SER A 29 -3.93 -12.08 5.17
N GLY A 30 -4.82 -11.17 5.54
CA GLY A 30 -4.51 -9.78 5.86
C GLY A 30 -5.64 -8.83 5.46
N ASN A 31 -5.48 -7.56 5.79
CA ASN A 31 -6.39 -6.50 5.39
C ASN A 31 -5.62 -5.25 4.96
N VAL A 32 -6.14 -4.61 3.92
CA VAL A 32 -5.71 -3.28 3.46
C VAL A 32 -6.86 -2.34 3.75
N VAL A 33 -6.58 -1.25 4.45
CA VAL A 33 -7.52 -0.15 4.64
C VAL A 33 -6.81 1.11 4.18
N ASN A 34 -7.42 1.86 3.26
CA ASN A 34 -6.94 3.18 2.87
C ASN A 34 -7.73 4.26 3.61
N TYR A 35 -7.04 5.32 4.02
CA TYR A 35 -7.66 6.49 4.62
C TYR A 35 -7.34 7.70 3.75
N ASP A 36 -8.32 8.05 2.91
CA ASP A 36 -8.21 9.08 1.89
C ASP A 36 -7.95 10.49 2.45
N PRO A 37 -8.60 10.97 3.54
CA PRO A 37 -8.39 12.33 4.04
C PRO A 37 -6.95 12.65 4.45
N SER A 38 -6.15 11.62 4.78
CA SER A 38 -4.74 11.78 5.16
C SER A 38 -3.76 11.10 4.20
N ASN A 39 -4.26 10.55 3.08
CA ASN A 39 -3.48 9.79 2.09
C ASN A 39 -2.57 8.72 2.72
N VAL A 40 -3.11 7.93 3.65
CA VAL A 40 -2.38 6.84 4.32
C VAL A 40 -2.99 5.47 4.01
N ILE A 41 -2.15 4.43 4.05
CA ILE A 41 -2.55 3.03 3.91
C ILE A 41 -2.20 2.29 5.19
N MET A 42 -3.19 1.63 5.78
CA MET A 42 -3.04 0.75 6.92
C MET A 42 -3.05 -0.70 6.43
N LEU A 43 -1.98 -1.42 6.74
CA LEU A 43 -1.78 -2.82 6.39
C LEU A 43 -1.78 -3.65 7.66
N THR A 44 -2.60 -4.69 7.71
CA THR A 44 -2.62 -5.65 8.83
C THR A 44 -2.47 -7.05 8.29
N GLY A 45 -1.53 -7.85 8.80
CA GLY A 45 -1.34 -9.22 8.33
C GLY A 45 -0.08 -9.90 8.84
N ARG A 46 0.42 -10.88 8.08
CA ARG A 46 1.73 -11.51 8.35
C ARG A 46 2.84 -10.51 8.02
N ALA A 47 3.89 -10.49 8.85
CA ALA A 47 4.98 -9.52 8.71
C ALA A 47 5.63 -9.53 7.32
N SER A 48 5.86 -10.71 6.74
CA SER A 48 6.42 -10.86 5.38
C SER A 48 5.54 -10.24 4.29
N VAL A 49 4.21 -10.31 4.43
CA VAL A 49 3.26 -9.73 3.48
C VAL A 49 3.21 -8.22 3.64
N VAL A 50 3.15 -7.74 4.89
CA VAL A 50 3.15 -6.30 5.20
C VAL A 50 4.42 -5.61 4.70
N GLU A 51 5.59 -6.25 4.86
CA GLU A 51 6.86 -5.69 4.38
C GLU A 51 6.88 -5.57 2.86
N ARG A 52 6.52 -6.65 2.14
CA ARG A 52 6.46 -6.65 0.67
C ARG A 52 5.48 -5.62 0.12
N LEU A 53 4.32 -5.46 0.75
CA LEU A 53 3.34 -4.44 0.35
C LEU A 53 3.85 -3.03 0.61
N THR A 54 4.56 -2.82 1.72
CA THR A 54 5.18 -1.52 2.02
C THR A 54 6.19 -1.14 0.94
N GLU A 55 7.03 -2.08 0.51
CA GLU A 55 7.99 -1.86 -0.58
C GLU A 55 7.28 -1.49 -1.89
N VAL A 56 6.17 -2.17 -2.23
CA VAL A 56 5.39 -1.84 -3.43
C VAL A 56 4.80 -0.44 -3.34
N ILE A 57 4.20 -0.07 -2.20
CA ILE A 57 3.65 1.28 -1.98
C ILE A 57 4.74 2.33 -2.20
N GLN A 58 5.91 2.16 -1.57
CA GLN A 58 7.02 3.11 -1.68
C GLN A 58 7.57 3.19 -3.11
N ARG A 59 7.67 2.07 -3.82
CA ARG A 59 8.12 2.06 -5.22
C ARG A 59 7.16 2.79 -6.14
N VAL A 60 5.85 2.60 -5.98
CA VAL A 60 4.86 3.31 -6.80
C VAL A 60 4.79 4.79 -6.40
N ASP A 61 4.86 5.10 -5.12
CA ASP A 61 4.95 6.49 -4.62
C ASP A 61 6.19 7.20 -5.19
N HIS A 62 7.32 6.52 -5.30
CA HIS A 62 8.51 7.08 -5.93
C HIS A 62 8.36 7.23 -7.44
N ALA A 63 7.73 6.26 -8.13
CA ALA A 63 7.45 6.35 -9.56
C ALA A 63 6.50 7.51 -9.90
N GLY A 64 5.61 7.89 -8.98
CA GLY A 64 4.76 9.08 -9.11
C GLY A 64 5.52 10.41 -9.17
N ILE A 65 6.78 10.43 -8.76
CA ILE A 65 7.67 11.60 -8.90
C ILE A 65 8.19 11.74 -10.34
N ALA A 66 8.32 10.62 -11.07
CA ALA A 66 8.83 10.66 -12.43
C ALA A 66 7.84 11.39 -13.36
N PRO A 67 8.32 12.26 -14.26
CA PRO A 67 7.45 12.98 -15.19
C PRO A 67 6.65 11.98 -16.01
N LYS A 68 5.32 12.07 -15.94
CA LYS A 68 4.40 11.33 -16.81
C LYS A 68 4.70 11.77 -18.25
N ARG A 69 5.39 10.92 -19.00
CA ARG A 69 5.66 11.09 -20.44
C ARG A 69 4.38 11.02 -21.25
#